data_AF-A0A3R7VG36-F1
#
_entry.id   AF-A0A3R7VG36-F1
#
_cell.length_a   1.000
_cell.length_b   1.000
_cell.length_c   1.000
_cell.angle_alpha   90.00
_cell.angle_beta   90.00
_cell.angle_gamma   90.00
#
_symmetry.space_group_name_H-M   'P 1'
#
loop_
_entity.id
_entity.type
_entity.pdbx_description
1 polymer ?
#
loop_
_entity_poly.entity_id
_entity_poly.type
_entity_poly.pdbx_seq_one_letter_code
_entity_poly.pdbx_strand_id
1 'polypeptide(L)' 'MNFKQIIKKALILANVSLFGLGSFLCFIIAVTESKDRFLISGIFLLLFTIVNNKIIKILVEKL' A
#
# COMPACT_ATOMS: atom_id res chain seq x y z
N MET A 1 7.60 -15.26 -22.12
CA MET A 1 6.94 -14.87 -20.84
C MET A 1 6.13 -13.61 -21.11
N ASN A 2 4.82 -13.62 -20.83
CA ASN A 2 3.88 -12.61 -21.33
C ASN A 2 4.17 -11.23 -20.70
N PHE A 3 4.50 -10.20 -21.49
CA PHE A 3 4.97 -8.89 -20.99
C PHE A 3 3.99 -8.25 -19.99
N LYS A 4 2.68 -8.44 -20.20
CA LYS A 4 1.60 -8.05 -19.26
C LYS A 4 1.78 -8.63 -17.84
N GLN A 5 2.24 -9.87 -17.72
CA GLN A 5 2.42 -10.55 -16.43
C GLN A 5 3.61 -9.97 -15.65
N ILE A 6 4.67 -9.55 -16.35
CA ILE A 6 5.86 -8.95 -15.74
C ILE A 6 5.50 -7.57 -15.17
N ILE A 7 4.80 -6.74 -15.95
CA ILE A 7 4.31 -5.43 -15.49
C ILE A 7 3.40 -5.60 -14.27
N LYS A 8 2.46 -6.55 -14.32
CA LYS A 8 1.56 -6.82 -13.19
C LYS A 8 2.32 -7.21 -11.93
N LYS A 9 3.33 -8.09 -12.03
CA LYS A 9 4.17 -8.48 -10.89
C LYS A 9 4.98 -7.30 -10.34
N ALA A 10 5.57 -6.48 -11.22
CA ALA A 10 6.33 -5.30 -10.80
C ALA A 10 5.43 -4.27 -10.06
N LEU A 11 4.20 -4.07 -10.54
CA LEU A 11 3.23 -3.18 -9.92
C LEU A 11 2.77 -3.67 -8.54
N ILE A 12 2.53 -4.98 -8.40
CA ILE A 12 2.22 -5.59 -7.11
C ILE A 12 3.39 -5.41 -6.14
N LEU A 13 4.62 -5.66 -6.60
CA LEU A 13 5.82 -5.51 -5.78
C LEU A 13 6.02 -4.06 -5.33
N ALA A 14 5.88 -3.09 -6.23
CA ALA A 14 5.96 -1.67 -5.92
C ALA A 14 4.92 -1.25 -4.87
N ASN A 15 3.68 -1.74 -5.01
CA ASN A 15 2.61 -1.46 -4.04
C ASN A 15 2.88 -2.06 -2.67
N VAL A 16 3.40 -3.29 -2.58
CA VAL A 16 3.78 -3.91 -1.30
C VAL A 16 4.92 -3.15 -0.64
N SER A 17 5.92 -2.73 -1.40
CA SER A 17 7.03 -1.93 -0.88
C SER A 17 6.59 -0.55 -0.39
N LEU A 18 5.76 0.16 -1.17
CA LEU A 18 5.18 1.45 -0.77
C LEU A 18 4.34 1.33 0.50
N PHE A 19 3.57 0.25 0.61
CA PHE A 19 2.78 -0.05 1.79
C PHE A 19 3.64 -0.33 3.04
N GLY A 20 4.68 -1.16 2.89
CA GLY A 20 5.61 -1.45 3.98
C GLY A 20 6.33 -0.19 4.47
N LEU A 21 6.86 0.61 3.55
CA LEU A 21 7.55 1.86 3.89
C LEU A 21 6.59 2.90 4.50
N GLY A 22 5.39 3.05 3.93
CA GLY A 22 4.39 3.99 4.42
C GLY A 22 3.89 3.65 5.83
N SER A 23 3.56 2.38 6.08
CA SER A 23 3.14 1.92 7.42
C SER A 23 4.25 2.07 8.45
N PHE A 24 5.51 1.80 8.08
CA PHE A 24 6.67 1.98 8.95
C PHE A 24 6.89 3.46 9.30
N LEU A 25 6.86 4.35 8.31
CA LEU A 25 6.96 5.80 8.55
C LEU A 25 5.84 6.31 9.45
N CYS A 26 4.61 5.85 9.22
CA CYS A 26 3.44 6.22 10.02
C CYS A 26 3.58 5.73 11.47
N PHE A 27 4.15 4.53 11.67
CA PHE A 27 4.47 4.01 12.99
C PHE A 27 5.54 4.85 13.70
N ILE A 28 6.64 5.20 13.02
CA ILE A 28 7.69 6.05 13.59
C ILE A 28 7.13 7.42 14.01
N ILE A 29 6.33 8.06 13.15
CA ILE A 29 5.70 9.35 13.47
C ILE A 29 4.77 9.20 14.68
N ALA A 30 3.95 8.15 14.73
CA ALA A 30 3.05 7.91 15.86
C ALA A 30 3.82 7.69 17.17
N VAL A 31 4.96 7.00 17.12
CA VAL A 31 5.87 6.83 18.28
C VAL A 31 6.45 8.18 18.72
N THR A 32 6.99 8.97 17.78
CA THR A 32 7.64 10.26 18.06
C THR A 32 6.64 11.28 18.64
N GLU A 33 5.45 11.35 18.09
CA GLU A 33 4.39 12.28 18.51
C GLU A 33 3.58 11.77 19.71
N SER A 34 3.98 10.64 20.32
CA SER A 34 3.26 9.98 21.43
C SER A 34 1.77 9.76 21.15
N LYS A 35 1.41 9.58 19.87
CA LYS A 35 0.04 9.36 19.43
C LYS A 35 -0.28 7.87 19.43
N ASP A 36 -1.57 7.57 19.30
CA ASP A 36 -2.04 6.20 19.36
C ASP A 36 -1.61 5.40 18.12
N ARG A 37 -0.58 4.56 18.32
CA ARG A 37 0.16 3.83 17.28
C ARG A 37 -0.74 2.91 16.47
N PHE A 38 -1.63 2.20 17.16
CA PHE A 38 -2.56 1.26 16.52
C PHE A 38 -3.62 1.99 15.70
N LEU A 39 -4.09 3.14 16.18
CA LEU A 39 -5.09 3.94 15.48
C LEU A 39 -4.52 4.51 14.18
N ILE A 40 -3.36 5.18 14.26
CA ILE A 40 -2.75 5.86 13.12
C ILE A 40 -2.27 4.87 12.06
N SER A 41 -1.48 3.86 12.46
CA SER A 41 -1.03 2.83 11.52
C SER A 41 -2.20 2.02 10.98
N GLY A 42 -3.22 1.72 11.79
CA GLY A 42 -4.43 1.00 11.39
C GLY A 42 -5.25 1.75 10.34
N ILE A 43 -5.52 3.04 10.55
CA ILE A 43 -6.23 3.90 9.58
C ILE A 43 -5.44 4.01 8.28
N PHE A 44 -4.12 4.17 8.38
CA PHE A 44 -3.26 4.23 7.19
C PHE A 44 -3.31 2.93 6.39
N LEU A 45 -3.24 1.78 7.07
CA LEU A 45 -3.40 0.44 6.47
C LEU A 45 -4.74 0.30 5.72
N LEU A 46 -5.82 0.79 6.33
CA LEU A 46 -7.18 0.69 5.80
C LEU A 46 -7.34 1.54 4.53
N LEU A 47 -6.88 2.79 4.58
CA LEU A 47 -6.88 3.70 3.43
C LEU A 47 -6.04 3.12 2.27
N PHE A 48 -4.85 2.61 2.57
CA PHE A 48 -3.99 2.01 1.55
C PHE A 48 -4.61 0.76 0.93
N THR A 49 -5.30 -0.07 1.72
CA THR A 49 -5.99 -1.26 1.23
C THR A 49 -7.11 -0.89 0.26
N ILE A 50 -7.91 0.14 0.59
CA ILE A 50 -8.97 0.65 -0.31
C ILE A 50 -8.38 1.14 -1.63
N VAL A 51 -7.31 1.96 -1.55
CA VAL A 51 -6.64 2.51 -2.74
C VAL A 51 -6.03 1.39 -3.58
N ASN A 52 -5.33 0.43 -2.97
CA ASN A 52 -4.76 -0.71 -3.68
C ASN A 52 -5.83 -1.54 -4.38
N ASN A 53 -6.92 -1.85 -3.70
CA ASN A 53 -7.98 -2.68 -4.27
C ASN A 53 -8.65 -1.97 -5.46
N LYS A 54 -8.81 -0.64 -5.37
CA LYS A 54 -9.33 0.19 -6.46
C LYS A 54 -8.36 0.28 -7.65
N ILE A 55 -7.06 0.47 -7.39
CA ILE A 55 -6.02 0.49 -8.42
C ILE A 55 -5.97 -0.86 -9.13
N ILE A 56 -5.95 -1.97 -8.39
CA ILE A 56 -5.94 -3.32 -8.97
C ILE A 56 -7.17 -3.53 -9.84
N LYS A 57 -8.37 -3.13 -9.39
CA LYS A 57 -9.60 -3.21 -10.20
C LYS A 57 -9.48 -2.43 -11.50
N ILE A 58 -9.11 -1.15 -11.44
CA ILE A 58 -8.95 -0.29 -12.63
C ILE A 58 -7.92 -0.87 -13.58
N LEU A 59 -6.82 -1.41 -13.05
CA LEU A 59 -5.72 -1.95 -13.84
C LEU A 59 -6.06 -3.33 -14.42
N VAL A 60 -6.97 -4.09 -13.81
CA VAL A 60 -7.53 -5.32 -14.38
C VAL A 60 -8.61 -5.02 -15.43
N GLU A 61 -9.45 -4.00 -15.22
CA GLU A 61 -10.47 -3.57 -16.19
C GLU A 61 -9.87 -2.92 -17.45
N LYS A 62 -8.76 -2.18 -17.31
CA LYS A 62 -8.11 -1.50 -18.45
C LYS A 62 -7.12 -2.38 -19.22
N LEU A 63 -6.86 -3.61 -18.78
CA LEU A 63 -5.85 -4.50 -19.37
C LEU A 63 -6.50 -5.54 -20.29
#